data_AF-A0A382A110-F1
#
_entry.id   AF-A0A382A110-F1
#
_cell.length_a   1.000
_cell.length_b   1.000
_cell.length_c   1.000
_cell.angle_alpha   90.00
_cell.angle_beta   90.00
_cell.angle_gamma   90.00
#
_symmetry.space_group_name_H-M   'P 1'
#
loop_
_entity.id
_entity.type
_entity.pdbx_description
1 polymer ?
#
loop_
_entity_poly.entity_id
_entity_poly.type
_entity_poly.pdbx_seq_one_letter_code
_entity_poly.pdbx_strand_id
1 'polypeptide(L)'
;GRNYLLQNRGNDNNWIKIELRGNRSNADGYGAKVKVVTGDLTQHREHNSAHGYNSANDLRLHFGLAGKEEIDLIEIIWPNGSIQQLTKVAVNQTISIKE
;
A
#
# COMPACT_ATOMS: atom_id res chain seq x y z
N GLY A 1 37.78 2.53 10.57
CA GLY A 1 36.63 1.63 10.45
C GLY A 1 35.65 2.23 9.46
N ARG A 2 35.34 1.53 8.37
CA ARG A 2 34.37 1.99 7.37
C ARG A 2 32.97 1.89 7.95
N ASN A 3 32.41 3.03 8.35
CA ASN A 3 30.99 3.14 8.64
C ASN A 3 30.24 3.01 7.30
N TYR A 4 29.67 1.84 7.06
CA TYR A 4 28.64 1.68 6.04
C TYR A 4 27.39 2.39 6.54
N LEU A 5 27.38 3.72 6.40
CA LEU A 5 26.14 4.43 6.20
C LEU A 5 25.53 3.80 4.95
N LEU A 6 24.49 3.00 5.12
CA LEU A 6 23.52 2.76 4.08
C LEU A 6 22.94 4.12 3.73
N GLN A 7 23.68 4.89 2.92
CA GLN A 7 23.09 5.85 2.03
C GLN A 7 22.07 5.02 1.26
N ASN A 8 20.81 5.16 1.65
CA ASN A 8 19.71 5.01 0.74
C ASN A 8 19.98 6.06 -0.34
N ARG A 9 20.92 5.78 -1.24
CA ARG A 9 21.00 6.40 -2.56
C ARG A 9 19.62 6.10 -3.08
N GLY A 10 18.75 7.10 -2.94
CA GLY A 10 17.37 7.04 -3.33
C GLY A 10 17.39 6.40 -4.69
N ASN A 11 16.99 5.14 -4.71
CA ASN A 11 16.51 4.56 -5.92
C ASN A 11 15.47 5.60 -6.36
N ASP A 12 15.58 6.16 -7.56
CA ASP A 12 14.64 7.14 -8.14
C ASP A 12 13.26 6.48 -8.38
N ASN A 13 12.98 5.46 -7.57
CA ASN A 13 11.85 4.61 -7.57
C ASN A 13 10.83 5.25 -6.67
N ASN A 14 9.79 5.70 -7.32
CA ASN A 14 8.59 6.17 -6.72
C ASN A 14 7.94 5.07 -5.89
N TRP A 15 7.22 5.47 -4.85
CA TRP A 15 6.55 4.56 -3.94
C TRP A 15 5.17 5.08 -3.58
N ILE A 16 4.28 4.21 -3.14
CA ILE A 16 3.01 4.60 -2.54
C ILE A 16 2.76 3.73 -1.31
N LYS A 17 2.27 4.36 -0.25
CA LYS A 17 1.79 3.66 0.94
C LYS A 17 0.28 3.79 1.00
N ILE A 18 -0.39 2.67 1.17
CA ILE A 18 -1.84 2.60 1.27
C ILE A 18 -2.15 2.09 2.67
N GLU A 19 -2.68 2.98 3.50
CA GLU A 19 -3.20 2.65 4.83
C GLU A 19 -4.69 2.37 4.69
N LEU A 20 -5.09 1.11 4.85
CA LEU A 20 -6.49 0.74 4.92
C LEU A 20 -6.95 0.80 6.37
N ARG A 21 -8.13 1.41 6.60
CA ARG A 21 -8.80 1.36 7.90
C ARG A 21 -10.22 0.88 7.71
N GLY A 22 -10.54 -0.29 8.25
CA GLY A 22 -11.93 -0.76 8.22
C GLY A 22 -12.76 -0.14 9.35
N ASN A 23 -14.06 -0.42 9.32
CA ASN A 23 -15.02 0.05 10.33
C ASN A 23 -14.87 -0.70 11.68
N ARG A 24 -15.46 -0.21 12.77
CA ARG A 24 -15.35 -0.71 14.16
C ARG A 24 -15.38 -2.23 14.36
N SER A 25 -16.05 -3.00 13.50
CA SER A 25 -16.11 -4.47 13.58
C SER A 25 -14.94 -5.19 12.87
N ASN A 26 -14.22 -4.49 12.01
CA ASN A 26 -13.02 -4.91 11.28
C ASN A 26 -12.07 -3.70 11.20
N ALA A 27 -11.65 -3.16 12.35
CA ALA A 27 -10.93 -1.88 12.42
C ALA A 27 -9.66 -1.83 11.54
N ASP A 28 -9.08 -3.00 11.27
CA ASP A 28 -7.86 -3.18 10.48
C ASP A 28 -8.11 -3.41 8.98
N GLY A 29 -9.36 -3.54 8.51
CA GLY A 29 -9.63 -3.81 7.09
C GLY A 29 -9.18 -5.22 6.64
N TYR A 30 -9.25 -6.18 7.57
CA TYR A 30 -8.77 -7.56 7.39
C TYR A 30 -9.36 -8.22 6.14
N GLY A 31 -8.51 -8.75 5.27
CA GLY A 31 -8.91 -9.44 4.04
C GLY A 31 -9.21 -8.51 2.86
N ALA A 32 -9.01 -7.19 3.00
CA ALA A 32 -9.10 -6.26 1.87
C ALA A 32 -7.99 -6.52 0.85
N LYS A 33 -8.34 -6.56 -0.44
CA LYS A 33 -7.39 -6.78 -1.53
C LYS A 33 -7.10 -5.46 -2.22
N VAL A 34 -5.83 -5.09 -2.31
CA VAL A 34 -5.39 -3.87 -2.98
C VAL A 34 -4.63 -4.22 -4.24
N LYS A 35 -5.09 -3.66 -5.35
CA LYS A 35 -4.51 -3.75 -6.68
C LYS A 35 -4.05 -2.37 -7.10
N VAL A 36 -2.78 -2.26 -7.43
CA VAL A 36 -2.16 -1.02 -7.92
C VAL A 36 -1.67 -1.27 -9.35
N VAL A 37 -2.17 -0.49 -10.29
CA VAL A 37 -1.85 -0.52 -11.72
C VAL A 37 -1.15 0.79 -12.08
N THR A 38 -0.02 0.68 -12.76
CA THR A 38 0.90 1.78 -13.03
C THR A 38 1.56 1.53 -14.39
N GLY A 39 0.87 1.90 -15.47
CA GLY A 39 1.15 1.52 -16.84
C GLY A 39 1.25 0.00 -16.97
N ASP A 40 2.43 -0.48 -17.31
CA ASP A 40 2.75 -1.90 -17.49
C ASP A 40 2.94 -2.67 -16.17
N LEU A 41 3.02 -1.97 -15.03
CA LEU A 41 3.22 -2.58 -13.72
C LEU A 41 1.87 -2.78 -13.03
N THR A 42 1.55 -4.03 -12.69
CA THR A 42 0.38 -4.35 -11.85
C THR A 42 0.84 -5.12 -10.62
N GLN A 43 0.49 -4.62 -9.44
CA GLN A 43 0.82 -5.23 -8.15
C GLN A 43 -0.46 -5.52 -7.37
N HIS A 44 -0.56 -6.73 -6.85
CA HIS A 44 -1.66 -7.14 -5.97
C HIS A 44 -1.10 -7.44 -4.58
N ARG A 45 -1.71 -6.86 -3.55
CA ARG A 45 -1.41 -7.14 -2.14
C ARG A 45 -2.73 -7.37 -1.42
N GLU A 46 -2.79 -8.44 -0.66
CA GLU A 46 -3.90 -8.67 0.25
C GLU A 46 -3.49 -8.19 1.65
N HIS A 47 -4.39 -7.44 2.28
CA HIS A 47 -4.26 -7.01 3.65
C HIS A 47 -4.54 -8.20 4.58
N ASN A 48 -3.52 -9.03 4.74
CA ASN A 48 -3.51 -10.12 5.71
C ASN A 48 -2.83 -9.60 6.98
N SER A 49 -3.60 -9.30 8.02
CA SER A 49 -3.01 -9.08 9.34
C SER A 49 -2.43 -10.43 9.78
N ALA A 50 -1.13 -10.62 9.65
CA ALA A 50 -0.47 -11.83 10.10
C ALA A 50 -0.79 -12.00 11.59
N HIS A 51 -1.65 -12.98 11.89
CA HIS A 51 -2.11 -13.30 13.23
C HIS A 51 -0.91 -13.84 14.01
N GLY A 52 -0.14 -12.94 14.62
CA GLY A 52 1.09 -13.24 15.30
C GLY A 52 1.30 -12.24 16.41
N TYR A 53 0.74 -12.57 17.57
CA TYR A 53 1.10 -12.08 18.90
C TYR A 53 2.49 -11.39 18.89
N ASN A 54 2.53 -10.09 19.19
CA ASN A 54 3.75 -9.38 19.62
C ASN A 54 4.68 -8.67 18.60
N SER A 55 4.19 -8.06 17.50
CA SER A 55 5.01 -7.08 16.74
C SER A 55 4.19 -6.07 15.93
N ALA A 56 4.32 -4.80 16.32
CA ALA A 56 4.10 -3.55 15.58
C ALA A 56 3.15 -3.59 14.36
N ASN A 57 1.92 -3.13 14.62
CA ASN A 57 0.80 -2.90 13.71
C ASN A 57 1.10 -1.83 12.62
N ASP A 58 2.03 -2.07 11.70
CA ASP A 58 2.17 -1.22 10.49
C ASP A 58 1.25 -1.79 9.40
N LEU A 59 -0.04 -1.43 9.48
CA LEU A 59 -1.11 -1.83 8.54
C LEU A 59 -0.95 -1.23 7.13
N ARG A 60 0.20 -0.63 6.82
CA ARG A 60 0.42 0.14 5.61
C ARG A 60 0.99 -0.76 4.53
N LEU A 61 0.24 -0.89 3.45
CA LEU A 61 0.70 -1.60 2.27
C LEU A 61 1.65 -0.70 1.49
N HIS A 62 2.92 -1.09 1.43
CA HIS A 62 3.94 -0.38 0.68
C HIS A 62 4.11 -0.99 -0.71
N PHE A 63 3.98 -0.16 -1.73
CA PHE A 63 4.16 -0.53 -3.14
C PHE A 63 5.28 0.31 -3.74
N GLY A 64 6.29 -0.35 -4.30
CA GLY A 64 7.29 0.30 -5.14
C GLY A 64 6.76 0.45 -6.56
N LEU A 65 6.96 1.61 -7.18
CA LEU A 65 6.46 1.98 -8.50
C LEU A 65 7.58 2.17 -9.53
N ALA A 66 8.82 1.84 -9.17
CA ALA A 66 10.00 2.13 -9.99
C ALA A 66 9.99 3.61 -10.44
N GLY A 67 10.47 3.97 -11.62
CA GLY A 67 10.45 5.36 -12.11
C GLY A 67 9.09 5.89 -12.57
N LYS A 68 7.95 5.30 -12.18
CA LYS A 68 6.62 5.74 -12.62
C LYS A 68 6.12 6.89 -11.74
N GLU A 69 5.72 8.00 -12.35
CA GLU A 69 5.37 9.25 -11.64
C GLU A 69 3.89 9.34 -11.22
N GLU A 70 3.03 8.50 -11.79
CA GLU A 70 1.59 8.48 -11.51
C GLU A 70 1.07 7.04 -11.52
N ILE A 71 0.09 6.77 -10.65
CA ILE A 71 -0.65 5.50 -10.59
C ILE A 71 -1.95 5.62 -11.37
N ASP A 72 -2.12 4.78 -12.39
CA ASP A 72 -3.32 4.73 -13.23
C ASP A 72 -4.55 4.32 -12.43
N LEU A 73 -4.44 3.25 -11.63
CA LEU A 73 -5.56 2.69 -10.88
C LEU A 73 -5.10 2.04 -9.57
N ILE A 74 -5.77 2.39 -8.48
CA ILE A 74 -5.74 1.70 -7.20
C ILE A 74 -7.13 1.14 -6.98
N GLU A 75 -7.28 -0.17 -7.01
CA GLU A 75 -8.52 -0.87 -6.74
C GLU A 75 -8.42 -1.59 -5.39
N ILE A 76 -9.39 -1.37 -4.52
CA ILE A 76 -9.47 -1.93 -3.17
C ILE A 76 -10.78 -2.69 -3.08
N ILE A 77 -10.68 -3.99 -2.86
CA ILE A 77 -11.83 -4.87 -2.68
C ILE A 77 -11.91 -5.17 -1.19
N TRP A 78 -12.92 -4.62 -0.54
CA TRP A 78 -13.18 -4.81 0.88
C TRP A 78 -13.83 -6.17 1.14
N PRO A 79 -13.64 -6.74 2.35
CA PRO A 79 -14.23 -8.03 2.72
C PRO A 79 -15.78 -8.00 2.76
N ASN A 80 -16.38 -6.81 2.90
CA ASN A 80 -17.83 -6.62 2.85
C ASN A 80 -18.40 -6.67 1.40
N GLY A 81 -17.53 -6.78 0.38
CA GLY A 81 -17.89 -6.77 -1.04
C GLY A 81 -17.88 -5.39 -1.70
N SER A 82 -17.65 -4.31 -0.94
CA SER A 82 -17.47 -2.97 -1.48
C SER A 82 -16.15 -2.89 -2.27
N ILE A 83 -16.18 -2.19 -3.39
CA ILE A 83 -15.01 -1.97 -4.24
C ILE A 83 -14.77 -0.48 -4.32
N GLN A 84 -13.54 -0.05 -4.07
CA GLN A 84 -13.12 1.34 -4.13
C GLN A 84 -12.00 1.49 -5.13
N GLN A 85 -12.17 2.39 -6.09
CA GLN A 85 -11.21 2.63 -7.15
C GLN A 85 -10.76 4.09 -7.10
N LEU A 86 -9.45 4.31 -7.11
CA LEU A 86 -8.83 5.62 -7.26
C LEU A 86 -7.98 5.62 -8.51
N THR A 87 -8.06 6.67 -9.31
CA THR A 87 -7.26 6.84 -10.52
C THR A 87 -6.44 8.11 -10.44
N LYS A 88 -5.35 8.18 -11.21
CA LYS A 88 -4.45 9.34 -11.26
C LYS A 88 -3.94 9.75 -9.87
N VAL A 89 -3.47 8.76 -9.12
CA VAL A 89 -2.95 9.01 -7.78
C VAL A 89 -1.47 9.34 -7.88
N ALA A 90 -1.09 10.50 -7.34
CA ALA A 90 0.31 10.91 -7.31
C ALA A 90 1.15 9.91 -6.49
N VAL A 91 2.42 9.78 -6.85
CA VAL A 91 3.36 8.90 -6.16
C VAL A 91 4.04 9.60 -4.99
N ASN A 92 4.86 8.85 -4.25
CA ASN A 92 5.63 9.29 -3.08
C ASN A 92 4.77 9.83 -1.92
N GLN A 93 3.55 9.31 -1.79
CA GLN A 93 2.63 9.71 -0.73
C GLN A 93 2.06 8.51 0.03
N THR A 94 1.42 8.84 1.15
CA THR A 94 0.66 7.89 1.94
C THR A 94 -0.81 8.26 1.87
N ILE A 95 -1.63 7.37 1.32
CA ILE A 95 -3.08 7.56 1.28
C ILE A 95 -3.73 6.71 2.36
N SER A 96 -4.67 7.30 3.09
CA SER A 96 -5.47 6.61 4.09
C SER A 96 -6.87 6.44 3.56
N ILE A 97 -7.29 5.18 3.40
CA ILE A 97 -8.56 4.83 2.80
C ILE A 97 -9.38 4.08 3.83
N LYS A 98 -10.60 4.55 4.03
CA LYS A 98 -11.52 4.02 5.02
C LYS A 98 -12.68 3.32 4.31
N GLU A 99 -13.10 2.19 4.85
CA GLU A 99 -14.35 1.51 4.45
C GLU A 99 -15.57 2.40 4.70
#